data_AF-A0A928DXL9-F1
#
_entry.id   AF-A0A928DXL9-F1
#
_cell.length_a   1.000
_cell.length_b   1.000
_cell.length_c   1.000
_cell.angle_alpha   90.00
_cell.angle_beta   90.00
_cell.angle_gamma   90.00
#
_symmetry.space_group_name_H-M   'P 1'
#
loop_
_entity.id
_entity.type
_entity.pdbx_description
1 polymer ?
#
loop_
_entity_poly.entity_id
_entity_poly.type
_entity_poly.pdbx_seq_one_letter_code
_entity_poly.pdbx_strand_id
1 'polypeptide(L)'
;MTKPQVILTGFADEGVSKQLEKSIKEQFTAYAAIGLQYYSIRFIDVGNGTKNVMALTMDEIQTIREIQNDFGLNVSSIGSPIGKVKLVDEEDGTKNRYVP
;
A
#
# COMPACT_ATOMS: atom_id res chain seq x y z
N MET A 1 -27.77 20.50 12.68
CA MET A 1 -27.26 19.40 11.82
C MET A 1 -25.76 19.36 11.94
N THR A 2 -25.16 18.18 12.14
CA THR A 2 -23.70 18.02 12.08
C THR A 2 -23.23 18.18 10.64
N LYS A 3 -22.14 18.93 10.44
CA LYS A 3 -21.56 19.13 9.10
C LYS A 3 -20.96 17.79 8.64
N PRO A 4 -21.30 17.28 7.44
CA PRO A 4 -20.74 16.02 6.96
C PRO A 4 -19.21 16.14 6.82
N GLN A 5 -18.50 15.07 7.19
CA GLN A 5 -17.05 14.98 7.10
C GLN A 5 -16.67 13.94 6.04
N VAL A 6 -15.59 14.22 5.31
CA VAL A 6 -15.04 13.32 4.29
C VAL A 6 -13.61 12.99 4.69
N ILE A 7 -13.29 11.70 4.71
CA ILE A 7 -11.92 11.20 4.87
C ILE A 7 -11.38 10.91 3.48
N LEU A 8 -10.24 11.51 3.15
CA LEU A 8 -9.57 11.29 1.87
C LEU A 8 -8.48 10.21 2.02
N THR A 9 -8.33 9.42 0.97
CA THR A 9 -7.29 8.39 0.84
C THR A 9 -6.88 8.25 -0.63
N GLY A 10 -5.74 7.62 -0.89
CA GLY A 10 -5.27 7.31 -2.23
C GLY A 10 -4.17 6.25 -2.21
N PHE A 11 -3.78 5.76 -3.39
CA PHE A 11 -2.63 4.86 -3.51
C PHE A 11 -1.32 5.60 -3.24
N ALA A 12 -0.64 5.24 -2.16
CA ALA A 12 0.57 5.96 -1.74
C ALA A 12 1.71 5.91 -2.78
N ASP A 13 1.76 4.84 -3.58
CA ASP A 13 2.74 4.67 -4.63
C ASP A 13 2.48 5.49 -5.91
N GLU A 14 1.38 6.25 -5.96
CA GLU A 14 1.13 7.24 -7.02
C GLU A 14 1.75 8.62 -6.71
N GLY A 15 2.10 8.86 -5.43
CA GLY A 15 2.72 10.11 -4.98
C GLY A 15 4.24 10.20 -5.19
N VAL A 16 4.83 9.21 -5.85
CA VAL A 16 6.29 9.03 -5.96
C VAL A 16 6.75 8.98 -7.41
N SER A 17 7.95 9.53 -7.65
CA SER A 17 8.56 9.50 -8.97
C SER A 17 9.01 8.08 -9.35
N LYS A 18 9.15 7.80 -10.65
CA LYS A 18 9.60 6.49 -11.14
C LYS A 18 11.03 6.16 -10.71
N GLN A 19 11.84 7.16 -10.40
CA GLN A 19 13.26 7.05 -10.08
C GLN A 19 13.52 6.50 -8.68
N LEU A 20 12.51 6.53 -7.80
CA LEU A 20 12.70 6.32 -6.38
C LEU A 20 12.05 5.02 -5.89
N GLU A 21 11.78 4.11 -6.84
CA GLU A 21 11.39 2.71 -6.63
C GLU A 21 10.31 2.51 -5.55
N LYS A 22 9.38 3.46 -5.44
CA LYS A 22 8.29 3.43 -4.47
C LYS A 22 8.79 3.35 -3.01
N SER A 23 9.85 4.08 -2.68
CA SER A 23 10.37 4.27 -1.33
C SER A 23 9.28 4.67 -0.33
N ILE A 24 9.23 3.97 0.82
CA ILE A 24 8.27 4.25 1.91
C ILE A 24 8.32 5.70 2.38
N LYS A 25 9.52 6.25 2.58
CA LYS A 25 9.70 7.59 3.14
C LYS A 25 9.11 8.65 2.23
N GLU A 26 9.22 8.47 0.93
CA GLU A 26 8.69 9.43 -0.04
C GLU A 26 7.18 9.31 -0.22
N GLN A 27 6.68 8.08 -0.28
CA GLN A 27 5.24 7.82 -0.29
C GLN A 27 4.58 8.54 0.91
N PHE A 28 5.14 8.38 2.10
CA PHE A 28 4.60 9.00 3.32
C PHE A 28 4.86 10.50 3.40
N THR A 29 6.03 10.97 2.94
CA THR A 29 6.32 12.41 2.85
C THR A 29 5.34 13.11 1.93
N ALA A 30 5.07 12.55 0.76
CA ALA A 30 4.13 13.11 -0.21
C ALA A 30 2.72 13.22 0.40
N TYR A 31 2.24 12.16 1.07
CA TYR A 31 0.91 12.12 1.66
C TYR A 31 0.77 13.04 2.87
N ALA A 32 1.75 13.03 3.77
CA ALA A 32 1.78 13.93 4.91
C ALA A 32 1.86 15.40 4.47
N ALA A 33 2.64 15.71 3.42
CA ALA A 33 2.78 17.07 2.90
C ALA A 33 1.47 17.65 2.35
N ILE A 34 0.58 16.81 1.80
CA ILE A 34 -0.74 17.23 1.33
C ILE A 34 -1.84 17.10 2.41
N GLY A 35 -1.46 16.76 3.64
CA GLY A 35 -2.38 16.69 4.78
C GLY A 35 -3.29 15.47 4.81
N LEU A 36 -2.97 14.41 4.06
CA LEU A 36 -3.70 13.15 4.18
C LEU A 36 -3.34 12.44 5.48
N GLN A 37 -4.32 11.78 6.09
CA GLN A 37 -4.16 10.96 7.29
C GLN A 37 -4.31 9.46 6.99
N TYR A 38 -4.78 9.13 5.79
CA TYR A 38 -5.04 7.76 5.36
C TYR A 38 -4.44 7.50 3.98
N TYR A 39 -4.01 6.27 3.76
CA TYR A 39 -3.48 5.81 2.48
C TYR A 39 -3.85 4.36 2.16
N SER A 40 -3.81 4.05 0.88
CA SER A 40 -3.96 2.70 0.33
C SER A 40 -2.58 2.15 0.00
N ILE A 41 -2.19 1.05 0.65
CA ILE A 41 -0.89 0.42 0.43
C ILE A 41 -0.98 -0.61 -0.70
N ARG A 42 -0.03 -0.59 -1.64
CA ARG A 42 -0.01 -1.52 -2.78
C ARG A 42 1.39 -2.04 -3.06
N PHE A 43 2.27 -1.16 -3.52
CA PHE A 43 3.68 -1.47 -3.71
C PHE A 43 4.51 -0.54 -2.86
N ILE A 44 5.50 -1.08 -2.16
CA ILE A 44 6.30 -0.34 -1.21
C ILE A 44 7.71 -0.91 -1.17
N ASP A 45 8.70 -0.03 -1.07
CA ASP A 45 10.07 -0.38 -0.78
C ASP A 45 10.46 0.14 0.61
N VAL A 46 10.93 -0.78 1.46
CA VAL A 46 11.40 -0.54 2.82
C VAL A 46 12.93 -0.60 2.93
N GLY A 47 13.64 -0.56 1.81
CA GLY A 47 15.10 -0.64 1.70
C GLY A 47 15.63 -1.93 1.09
N ASN A 48 14.75 -2.84 0.65
CA ASN A 48 15.10 -4.16 0.11
C ASN A 48 14.45 -4.42 -1.26
N GLY A 49 14.11 -3.36 -1.98
CA GLY A 49 13.44 -3.38 -3.27
C GLY A 49 11.91 -3.36 -3.14
N THR A 50 11.26 -2.84 -4.19
CA THR A 50 9.80 -2.74 -4.26
C THR A 50 9.12 -4.11 -4.19
N LYS A 51 8.17 -4.27 -3.26
CA LYS A 51 7.31 -5.46 -3.16
C LYS A 51 5.85 -5.08 -3.20
N ASN A 52 5.01 -6.02 -3.65
CA ASN A 52 3.58 -5.92 -3.35
C ASN A 52 3.38 -6.15 -1.85
N VAL A 53 2.44 -5.43 -1.24
CA VAL A 53 2.10 -5.54 0.18
C VAL A 53 1.84 -6.98 0.65
N MET A 54 1.27 -7.85 -0.20
CA MET A 54 1.03 -9.25 0.13
C MET A 54 2.30 -10.12 0.17
N ALA A 55 3.42 -9.61 -0.32
CA ALA A 55 4.72 -10.30 -0.33
C ALA A 55 5.68 -9.78 0.75
N LEU A 56 5.23 -8.85 1.61
CA LEU A 56 6.03 -8.33 2.70
C LEU A 56 6.20 -9.38 3.81
N THR A 57 7.37 -9.39 4.44
CA THR A 57 7.58 -10.15 5.66
C THR A 57 6.98 -9.43 6.87
N MET A 58 6.85 -10.13 8.00
CA MET A 58 6.39 -9.52 9.25
C MET A 58 7.30 -8.37 9.71
N ASP A 59 8.62 -8.52 9.55
CA ASP A 59 9.59 -7.47 9.92
C ASP A 59 9.43 -6.22 9.04
N GLU A 60 9.18 -6.43 7.74
CA GLU A 60 8.91 -5.32 6.81
C GLU A 60 7.59 -4.61 7.15
N ILE A 61 6.55 -5.37 7.48
CA ILE A 61 5.26 -4.80 7.94
C ILE A 61 5.47 -4.00 9.23
N GLN A 62 6.23 -4.51 10.19
CA GLN A 62 6.52 -3.82 11.44
C GLN A 62 7.27 -2.52 11.19
N THR A 63 8.28 -2.55 10.32
CA THR A 63 9.04 -1.35 9.89
C THR A 63 8.12 -0.32 9.24
N ILE A 64 7.20 -0.76 8.37
CA ILE A 64 6.22 0.11 7.74
C ILE A 64 5.34 0.78 8.80
N ARG A 65 4.84 0.02 9.78
CA ARG A 65 3.97 0.55 10.83
C ARG A 65 4.68 1.57 11.72
N GLU A 66 5.95 1.33 12.04
CA GLU A 66 6.76 2.28 12.82
C GLU A 66 6.92 3.60 12.07
N ILE A 67 7.39 3.56 10.83
CA ILE A 67 7.55 4.76 10.00
C ILE A 67 6.20 5.42 9.72
N GLN A 68 5.14 4.65 9.51
CA GLN A 68 3.78 5.16 9.29
C GLN A 68 3.30 6.01 10.48
N ASN A 69 3.57 5.54 11.71
CA ASN A 69 3.21 6.27 12.92
C ASN A 69 3.97 7.60 13.03
N ASP A 70 5.25 7.63 12.67
CA ASP A 70 6.06 8.86 12.69
C ASP A 70 5.50 9.94 11.76
N PHE A 71 4.87 9.52 10.65
CA PHE A 71 4.21 10.42 9.69
C PHE A 71 2.75 10.71 10.02
N GLY A 72 2.18 10.10 11.08
CA GLY A 72 0.78 10.29 11.46
C GLY A 72 -0.23 9.72 10.45
N LEU A 73 0.18 8.71 9.68
CA LEU A 73 -0.65 8.08 8.64
C LEU A 73 -1.33 6.80 9.14
N ASN A 74 -2.38 6.37 8.44
CA ASN A 74 -3.10 5.13 8.70
C ASN A 74 -3.44 4.40 7.39
N VAL A 75 -3.41 3.07 7.41
CA VAL A 75 -3.88 2.28 6.27
C VAL A 75 -5.41 2.29 6.23
N SER A 76 -5.99 2.71 5.11
CA SER A 76 -7.44 2.60 4.88
C SER A 76 -7.81 1.36 4.07
N SER A 77 -6.94 0.95 3.14
CA SER A 77 -7.20 -0.17 2.25
C SER A 77 -5.90 -0.77 1.69
N ILE A 78 -6.02 -1.96 1.11
CA ILE A 78 -4.92 -2.71 0.53
C ILE A 78 -5.19 -2.88 -0.97
N GLY A 79 -4.24 -2.47 -1.81
CA GLY A 79 -4.23 -2.74 -3.23
C GLY A 79 -3.86 -4.20 -3.52
N SER A 80 -4.85 -5.09 -3.40
CA SER A 80 -4.66 -6.51 -3.65
C SER A 80 -4.61 -6.82 -5.15
N PRO A 81 -3.91 -7.89 -5.57
CA PRO A 81 -3.90 -8.36 -6.94
C PRO A 81 -5.14 -9.21 -7.26
N ILE A 82 -6.29 -8.97 -6.62
CA ILE A 82 -7.54 -9.69 -6.91
C ILE A 82 -7.85 -9.55 -8.41
N GLY A 83 -8.16 -10.68 -9.06
CA GLY A 83 -8.33 -10.77 -10.52
C GLY A 83 -7.03 -11.03 -11.31
N LYS A 84 -5.87 -11.00 -10.65
CA LYS A 84 -4.56 -11.41 -11.22
C LYS A 84 -3.97 -12.65 -10.53
N VAL A 85 -4.67 -13.16 -9.52
CA VAL A 85 -4.38 -14.40 -8.79
C VAL A 85 -5.66 -15.20 -8.67
N LYS A 86 -5.53 -16.53 -8.57
CA LYS A 86 -6.66 -17.40 -8.24
C LYS A 86 -6.80 -17.48 -6.72
N LEU A 87 -8.03 -17.34 -6.21
CA LEU A 87 -8.37 -17.51 -4.79
C LEU A 87 -8.91 -18.92 -4.48
N VAL A 88 -9.28 -19.65 -5.53
CA VAL A 88 -9.69 -21.06 -5.49
C VAL A 88 -8.80 -21.80 -6.47
N ASP A 89 -8.30 -22.96 -6.08
CA ASP A 89 -7.44 -23.79 -6.93
C ASP A 89 -8.30 -24.58 -7.94
N GLU A 90 -8.81 -23.87 -8.94
CA GLU A 90 -9.62 -24.47 -10.02
C GLU A 90 -9.21 -23.98 -11.42
N GLU A 91 -9.55 -24.79 -12.41
CA GLU A 91 -9.34 -24.46 -13.82
C GLU A 91 -10.40 -23.46 -14.27
N ASP A 92 -10.00 -22.19 -14.37
CA ASP A 92 -10.83 -21.05 -14.76
C ASP A 92 -10.44 -20.48 -16.14
N GLY A 93 -9.55 -21.17 -16.88
CA GLY A 93 -9.02 -20.72 -18.16
C GLY A 93 -7.95 -19.63 -18.06
N THR A 94 -7.56 -19.19 -16.86
CA THR A 94 -6.51 -18.20 -16.64
C THR A 94 -5.17 -18.86 -16.31
N LYS A 95 -4.07 -18.17 -16.68
CA LYS A 95 -2.70 -18.54 -16.28
C LYS A 95 -2.30 -17.95 -14.93
N ASN A 96 -3.27 -17.47 -14.15
CA ASN A 96 -2.99 -16.82 -12.88
C ASN A 96 -2.51 -17.85 -11.86
N ARG A 97 -1.55 -17.45 -11.01
CA ARG A 97 -1.08 -18.29 -9.90
C ARG A 97 -2.17 -18.39 -8.84
N TYR A 98 -2.40 -19.58 -8.29
CA TYR A 98 -3.19 -19.76 -7.08
C TYR A 98 -2.44 -19.22 -5.84
N VAL A 99 -3.17 -18.49 -4.99
CA VAL A 99 -2.67 -17.96 -3.72
C VAL A 99 -3.69 -18.33 -2.64
N PRO A 100 -3.38 -19.28 -1.74
CA PRO A 100 -4.28 -19.75 -0.68
C PRO A 100 -4.48 -18.72 0.44
#